data_AF-A0A951XRK1-F1
#
_entry.id   AF-A0A951XRK1-F1
#
_cell.length_a   1.000
_cell.length_b   1.000
_cell.length_c   1.000
_cell.angle_alpha   90.00
_cell.angle_beta   90.00
_cell.angle_gamma   90.00
#
_symmetry.space_group_name_H-M   'P 1'
#
loop_
_entity.id
_entity.type
_entity.pdbx_description
1 polymer ?
#
loop_
_entity_poly.entity_id
_entity_poly.type
_entity_poly.pdbx_seq_one_letter_code
_entity_poly.pdbx_strand_id
1 'polypeptide(L)'
;MDSRSRIFQARQQARAVKAHADIALFELHRRAVDALMGPDAESVVQKASDQIRKWEAGRLCSQHYIDAWRNILSMPPDAASKAILQPDGDGPALRQNTPFGFLSLR
;
A
#
# COMPACT_ATOMS: atom_id res chain seq x y z
N MET A 1 18.54 4.71 -35.79
CA MET A 1 17.64 4.15 -34.76
C MET A 1 16.50 5.14 -34.51
N ASP A 2 15.30 4.79 -34.96
CA ASP A 2 14.14 5.67 -35.12
C ASP A 2 13.48 6.07 -33.78
N SER A 3 12.95 7.29 -33.67
CA SER A 3 12.36 7.85 -32.45
C SER A 3 11.15 7.04 -31.95
N ARG A 4 10.38 6.44 -32.86
CA ARG A 4 9.26 5.55 -32.51
C ARG A 4 9.71 4.27 -31.79
N SER A 5 10.84 3.68 -32.20
CA SER A 5 11.40 2.49 -31.55
C SER A 5 11.88 2.77 -30.14
N ARG A 6 12.44 3.96 -29.87
CA ARG A 6 12.83 4.38 -28.52
C ARG A 6 11.64 4.60 -27.61
N ILE A 7 10.57 5.23 -28.10
CA ILE A 7 9.33 5.41 -27.34
C ILE A 7 8.71 4.05 -26.99
N PHE A 8 8.70 3.10 -27.93
CA PHE A 8 8.16 1.77 -27.68
C PHE A 8 8.98 0.99 -26.64
N GLN A 9 10.31 1.01 -26.72
CA GLN A 9 11.19 0.40 -25.72
C GLN A 9 11.05 1.04 -24.35
N ALA A 10 11.01 2.38 -24.27
CA ALA A 10 10.79 3.10 -23.01
C ALA A 10 9.46 2.72 -22.36
N ARG A 11 8.38 2.56 -23.15
CA ARG A 11 7.08 2.10 -22.65
C ARG A 11 7.10 0.65 -22.18
N GLN A 12 7.82 -0.24 -22.86
CA GLN A 12 7.99 -1.62 -22.38
C GLN A 12 8.76 -1.67 -21.06
N GLN A 13 9.88 -0.94 -20.96
CA GLN A 13 10.67 -0.87 -19.73
C GLN A 13 9.85 -0.28 -18.57
N ALA A 14 9.11 0.81 -18.80
CA ALA A 14 8.24 1.40 -17.78
C ALA A 14 7.16 0.42 -17.28
N ARG A 15 6.58 -0.40 -18.17
CA ARG A 15 5.60 -1.44 -17.78
C ARG A 15 6.27 -2.55 -16.96
N ALA A 16 7.47 -2.98 -17.33
CA ALA A 16 8.19 -4.01 -16.59
C ALA A 16 8.57 -3.53 -15.18
N VAL A 17 9.03 -2.28 -15.04
CA VAL A 17 9.31 -1.66 -13.74
C VAL A 17 8.04 -1.55 -12.89
N LYS A 18 6.94 -1.10 -13.50
CA LYS A 18 5.65 -1.01 -12.82
C LYS A 18 5.16 -2.38 -12.33
N ALA A 19 5.28 -3.43 -13.15
CA ALA A 19 4.88 -4.78 -12.76
C ALA A 19 5.67 -5.27 -11.53
N HIS A 20 6.99 -5.05 -11.49
CA HIS A 20 7.80 -5.41 -10.32
C HIS A 20 7.39 -4.62 -9.06
N ALA A 21 7.14 -3.31 -9.21
CA ALA A 21 6.68 -2.48 -8.10
C ALA A 21 5.31 -2.95 -7.58
N ASP A 22 4.38 -3.31 -8.46
CA ASP A 22 3.06 -3.80 -8.08
C ASP A 22 3.14 -5.16 -7.33
N ILE A 23 4.05 -6.06 -7.73
CA ILE A 23 4.31 -7.32 -7.02
C ILE A 23 4.90 -7.06 -5.62
N ALA A 24 5.95 -6.23 -5.53
CA ALA A 24 6.56 -5.87 -4.25
C ALA A 24 5.56 -5.21 -3.31
N LEU A 25 4.68 -4.38 -3.86
CA LEU A 25 3.60 -3.73 -3.11
C LEU A 25 2.60 -4.76 -2.59
N PHE A 26 2.21 -5.75 -3.40
CA PHE A 26 1.33 -6.82 -2.92
C PHE A 26 1.96 -7.62 -1.79
N GLU A 27 3.23 -8.01 -1.91
CA GLU A 27 3.95 -8.72 -0.84
C GLU A 27 4.06 -7.92 0.46
N LEU A 28 4.26 -6.60 0.38
CA LEU A 28 4.22 -5.72 1.55
C LEU A 28 2.87 -5.82 2.28
N HIS A 29 1.77 -5.85 1.54
CA HIS A 29 0.43 -5.95 2.13
C HIS A 29 0.15 -7.34 2.69
N ARG A 30 0.69 -8.40 2.07
CA ARG A 30 0.65 -9.75 2.63
C ARG A 30 1.36 -9.79 3.99
N ARG A 31 2.57 -9.22 4.09
CA ARG A 31 3.31 -9.09 5.37
C ARG A 31 2.55 -8.25 6.40
N ALA A 32 1.88 -7.18 5.95
CA ALA A 32 1.06 -6.36 6.84
C ALA A 32 -0.10 -7.16 7.43
N VAL A 33 -0.79 -7.96 6.62
CA VAL A 33 -1.85 -8.87 7.08
C VAL A 33 -1.30 -9.91 8.06
N ASP A 34 -0.20 -10.59 7.72
CA ASP A 34 0.42 -11.57 8.62
C ASP A 34 0.76 -10.94 9.99
N ALA A 35 1.25 -9.70 9.99
CA ALA A 35 1.60 -8.98 11.21
C ALA A 35 0.37 -8.50 12.01
N LEU A 36 -0.72 -8.13 11.34
CA LEU A 36 -2.00 -7.75 11.96
C LEU A 36 -2.74 -8.95 12.57
N MET A 37 -2.50 -10.16 12.08
CA MET A 37 -3.05 -11.41 12.63
C MET A 37 -2.15 -12.03 13.71
N GLY A 38 -0.94 -11.50 13.89
CA GLY A 38 0.07 -12.03 14.80
C GLY A 38 0.11 -11.35 16.17
N PRO A 39 1.09 -11.72 17.01
CA PRO A 39 1.27 -11.12 18.34
C PRO A 39 1.65 -9.63 18.31
N ASP A 40 2.18 -9.14 17.18
CA ASP A 40 2.60 -7.76 16.99
C ASP A 40 1.46 -6.83 16.51
N ALA A 41 0.23 -7.33 16.41
CA ALA A 41 -0.89 -6.62 15.79
C ALA A 41 -1.08 -5.19 16.32
N GLU A 42 -1.08 -5.01 17.64
CA GLU A 42 -1.26 -3.71 18.29
C GLU A 42 -0.13 -2.73 17.90
N SER A 43 1.12 -3.20 17.91
CA SER A 43 2.30 -2.41 17.51
C SER A 43 2.24 -1.99 16.04
N VAL A 44 1.76 -2.89 15.17
CA VAL A 44 1.57 -2.62 13.74
C VAL A 44 0.48 -1.58 13.51
N VAL A 45 -0.68 -1.72 14.17
CA VAL A 45 -1.78 -0.75 14.12
C VAL A 45 -1.31 0.62 14.62
N GLN A 46 -0.56 0.66 15.73
CA GLN A 46 -0.04 1.90 16.29
C GLN A 46 0.91 2.61 15.30
N LYS A 47 1.87 1.89 14.72
CA LYS A 47 2.81 2.45 13.74
C LYS A 47 2.11 2.93 12.46
N ALA A 48 1.15 2.16 11.96
CA ALA A 48 0.36 2.57 10.80
C ALA A 48 -0.47 3.84 11.11
N SER A 49 -1.05 3.91 12.32
CA SER A 49 -1.80 5.08 12.79
C SER A 49 -0.91 6.32 12.97
N ASP A 50 0.32 6.16 13.48
CA ASP A 50 1.32 7.23 13.55
C ASP A 50 1.67 7.76 12.16
N GLN A 51 1.80 6.86 11.17
CA GLN A 51 2.08 7.23 9.79
C GLN A 51 0.92 8.03 9.17
N ILE A 52 -0.33 7.61 9.41
CA ILE A 52 -1.52 8.36 8.97
C ILE A 52 -1.56 9.75 9.61
N ARG A 53 -1.28 9.86 10.91
CA ARG A 53 -1.22 11.16 11.61
C ARG A 53 -0.17 12.09 11.00
N LYS A 54 1.00 11.57 10.63
CA LYS A 54 2.03 12.37 9.92
C LYS A 54 1.55 12.86 8.56
N TRP A 55 0.85 12.02 7.80
CA TRP A 55 0.30 12.41 6.51
C TRP A 55 -0.77 13.49 6.62
N GLU A 56 -1.67 13.37 7.60
CA GLU A 56 -2.73 14.35 7.85
C GLU A 56 -2.14 15.69 8.28
N ALA A 57 -1.23 15.69 9.27
CA ALA A 57 -0.58 16.90 9.75
C ALA A 57 0.23 17.62 8.66
N GLY A 58 0.89 16.85 7.78
CA GLY A 58 1.70 17.36 6.69
C GLY A 58 0.94 17.62 5.38
N ARG A 59 -0.37 17.31 5.31
CA ARG A 59 -1.17 17.33 4.06
C ARG A 59 -0.52 16.53 2.91
N LEU A 60 0.06 15.37 3.25
CA LEU A 60 0.85 14.55 2.32
C LEU A 60 0.01 13.49 1.58
N CYS A 61 -1.22 13.25 2.03
CA CYS A 61 -2.13 12.30 1.43
C CYS A 61 -3.55 12.89 1.39
N SER A 62 -4.36 12.48 0.41
CA SER A 62 -5.75 12.89 0.32
C SER A 62 -6.55 12.42 1.54
N GLN A 63 -7.48 13.26 2.01
CA GLN A 63 -8.36 12.92 3.13
C GLN A 63 -9.14 11.62 2.87
N HIS A 64 -9.52 11.37 1.61
CA HIS A 64 -10.19 10.13 1.22
C HIS A 64 -9.39 8.86 1.60
N TYR A 65 -8.08 8.85 1.35
CA TYR A 65 -7.22 7.71 1.72
C TYR A 65 -6.92 7.65 3.21
N ILE A 66 -6.79 8.80 3.87
CA ILE A 66 -6.65 8.88 5.32
C ILE A 66 -7.85 8.22 6.00
N ASP A 67 -9.07 8.58 5.58
CA ASP A 67 -10.31 8.06 6.15
C ASP A 67 -10.48 6.57 5.84
N ALA A 68 -10.16 6.15 4.61
CA ALA A 68 -10.19 4.74 4.23
C ALA A 68 -9.25 3.89 5.11
N TRP A 69 -8.03 4.34 5.33
CA TRP A 69 -7.08 3.61 6.17
C TRP A 69 -7.46 3.61 7.66
N ARG A 70 -7.99 4.72 8.18
CA ARG A 70 -8.54 4.76 9.54
C ARG A 70 -9.66 3.75 9.72
N ASN A 71 -10.58 3.69 8.76
CA ASN A 71 -11.67 2.73 8.77
C ASN A 71 -11.11 1.29 8.80
N ILE A 72 -10.19 0.96 7.89
CA ILE A 72 -9.58 -0.37 7.82
C ILE A 72 -8.86 -0.76 9.11
N LEU A 73 -8.08 0.14 9.70
CA LEU A 73 -7.36 -0.13 10.95
C LEU A 73 -8.28 -0.28 12.17
N SER A 74 -9.52 0.21 12.07
CA SER A 74 -10.55 0.05 13.11
C SER A 74 -11.38 -1.23 12.97
N MET A 75 -11.25 -1.94 11.86
CA MET A 75 -11.97 -3.19 11.61
C MET A 75 -11.39 -4.36 12.42
N PRO A 76 -12.18 -5.41 12.68
CA PRO A 76 -11.64 -6.69 13.12
C PRO A 76 -10.55 -7.21 12.16
N PRO A 77 -9.51 -7.91 12.65
CA PRO A 77 -8.37 -8.34 11.83
C PRO A 77 -8.75 -9.08 10.54
N ASP A 78 -9.75 -9.95 10.57
CA ASP A 78 -10.24 -10.68 9.39
C ASP A 78 -10.83 -9.74 8.32
N ALA A 79 -11.57 -8.73 8.74
CA ALA A 79 -12.18 -7.76 7.85
C ALA A 79 -11.14 -6.78 7.28
N ALA A 80 -10.22 -6.30 8.13
CA ALA A 80 -9.09 -5.49 7.70
C ALA A 80 -8.23 -6.22 6.66
N SER A 81 -7.97 -7.51 6.87
CA SER A 81 -7.18 -8.35 5.97
C SER A 81 -7.81 -8.47 4.58
N LYS A 82 -9.13 -8.67 4.52
CA LYS A 82 -9.88 -8.70 3.25
C LYS A 82 -9.81 -7.35 2.53
N ALA A 83 -9.99 -6.25 3.24
CA ALA A 83 -9.93 -4.91 2.66
C ALA A 83 -8.53 -4.57 2.11
N ILE A 84 -7.48 -4.92 2.85
CA ILE A 84 -6.07 -4.69 2.46
C ILE A 84 -5.71 -5.46 1.17
N LEU A 85 -6.15 -6.71 1.07
CA LEU A 85 -5.81 -7.61 -0.03
C LEU A 85 -6.81 -7.55 -1.20
N GLN A 86 -7.82 -6.68 -1.16
CA GLN A 86 -8.84 -6.61 -2.20
C GLN A 86 -8.19 -6.30 -3.57
N PRO A 87 -8.30 -7.21 -4.55
CA PRO A 87 -7.55 -7.08 -5.81
C PRO A 87 -8.12 -6.00 -6.74
N ASP A 88 -9.40 -5.66 -6.56
CA ASP A 88 -10.22 -4.86 -7.46
C ASP A 88 -10.85 -3.62 -6.79
N GLY A 89 -11.50 -2.79 -7.60
CA GLY A 89 -12.04 -1.50 -7.17
C GLY A 89 -10.94 -0.53 -6.73
N ASP A 90 -11.11 0.06 -5.54
CA ASP A 90 -10.17 1.04 -4.99
C ASP A 90 -8.93 0.40 -4.33
N GLY A 91 -8.90 -0.94 -4.20
CA GLY A 91 -7.82 -1.68 -3.54
C GLY A 91 -6.41 -1.35 -4.08
N PRO A 92 -6.16 -1.37 -5.40
CA PRO A 92 -4.87 -0.98 -5.97
C PRO A 92 -4.45 0.46 -5.66
N ALA A 93 -5.38 1.41 -5.70
CA ALA A 93 -5.10 2.83 -5.44
C ALA A 93 -4.82 3.08 -3.95
N LEU A 94 -5.56 2.39 -3.08
CA LEU A 94 -5.34 2.41 -1.64
C LEU A 94 -3.96 1.85 -1.27
N ARG A 95 -3.57 0.70 -1.84
CA ARG A 95 -2.25 0.08 -1.60
C ARG A 95 -1.08 0.97 -2.01
N GLN A 96 -1.22 1.79 -3.06
CA GLN A 96 -0.17 2.74 -3.44
C GLN A 96 0.07 3.81 -2.35
N ASN A 97 -0.93 4.06 -1.51
CA ASN A 97 -0.88 4.99 -0.38
C ASN A 97 -0.82 4.23 0.95
N THR A 98 0.08 3.25 1.07
CA THR A 98 0.09 2.32 2.21
C THR A 98 0.79 2.88 3.47
N PRO A 99 0.17 2.78 4.66
CA PRO A 99 0.80 3.21 5.91
C PRO A 99 1.84 2.21 6.41
N PHE A 100 1.96 1.05 5.74
CA PHE A 100 2.82 -0.06 6.14
C PHE A 100 4.24 0.01 5.58
N GLY A 101 4.68 1.17 5.04
CA GLY A 101 6.02 1.32 4.47
C GLY A 101 7.17 0.90 5.40
N PHE A 102 6.96 0.99 6.73
CA PHE A 102 7.92 0.52 7.73
C PHE A 102 8.16 -1.00 7.73
N LEU A 103 7.29 -1.80 7.10
CA LEU A 103 7.45 -3.24 6.91
C LEU A 103 8.27 -3.60 5.65
N SER A 104 8.56 -2.62 4.79
CA SER A 104 9.41 -2.82 3.59
C SER A 104 10.90 -2.85 3.92
N LEU A 105 11.30 -2.31 5.08
CA LEU A 105 12.69 -2.18 5.52
C LEU A 105 13.21 -3.42 6.28
N ARG A 106 12.53 -4.57 6.16
CA ARG A 106 12.92 -5.85 6.75
C ARG A 106 13.20 -6.90 5.70
#